data_AF-A0A9W6M138-F1
#
_entry.id   AF-A0A9W6M138-F1
#
_cell.length_a   1.000
_cell.length_b   1.000
_cell.length_c   1.000
_cell.angle_alpha   90.00
_cell.angle_beta   90.00
_cell.angle_gamma   90.00
#
_symmetry.space_group_name_H-M   'P 1'
#
loop_
_entity.id
_entity.type
_entity.pdbx_description
1 polymer ?
#
loop_
_entity_poly.entity_id
_entity_poly.type
_entity_poly.pdbx_seq_one_letter_code
_entity_poly.pdbx_strand_id
1 'polypeptide(L)'
;MGSLIYDGSAEFTFDDRVLAHLQIVVSSKLRRREGFLLIWTDRTASPEGHLRSIWLDPSISVQFAFAGTALPEIQREWLEILTEKANSNPGLRLDDDLRAEIREELPQGTAKAQRSRRSQRVPVNES
;
A
#
# COMPACT_ATOMS: atom_id res chain seq x y z
N MET A 1 -7.26 -6.99 11.78
CA MET A 1 -7.72 -6.07 10.71
C MET A 1 -7.88 -4.72 11.36
N GLY A 2 -7.11 -3.73 10.95
CA GLY A 2 -7.15 -2.37 11.46
C GLY A 2 -7.82 -1.42 10.45
N SER A 3 -7.93 -0.16 10.83
CA SER A 3 -8.61 0.88 10.06
C SER A 3 -7.76 2.12 9.87
N LEU A 4 -7.76 2.64 8.64
CA LEU A 4 -7.37 4.01 8.32
C LEU A 4 -8.63 4.88 8.42
N ILE A 5 -8.63 5.82 9.36
CA ILE A 5 -9.72 6.78 9.53
C ILE A 5 -9.22 8.13 9.00
N TYR A 6 -9.95 8.69 8.06
CA TYR A 6 -9.68 9.97 7.42
C TYR A 6 -10.86 10.90 7.60
N ASP A 7 -10.61 12.21 7.74
CA ASP A 7 -11.61 13.28 7.94
C ASP A 7 -12.60 13.12 9.12
N GLY A 8 -12.45 12.05 9.92
CA GLY A 8 -13.32 11.72 11.05
C GLY A 8 -14.58 10.95 10.67
N SER A 9 -14.86 10.75 9.37
CA SER A 9 -16.04 10.01 8.89
C SER A 9 -15.71 8.85 7.96
N ALA A 10 -14.62 8.95 7.21
CA ALA A 10 -14.22 7.93 6.26
C ALA A 10 -13.33 6.86 6.92
N GLU A 11 -13.84 5.63 7.04
CA GLU A 11 -13.11 4.49 7.59
C GLU A 11 -12.81 3.45 6.50
N PHE A 12 -11.55 3.00 6.44
CA PHE A 12 -11.06 2.04 5.46
C PHE A 12 -10.30 0.90 6.14
N THR A 13 -10.79 -0.33 6.00
CA THR A 13 -10.21 -1.49 6.65
C THR A 13 -9.05 -2.08 5.86
N PHE A 14 -7.95 -2.38 6.56
CA PHE A 14 -6.78 -3.08 6.04
C PHE A 14 -6.30 -4.12 7.05
N ASP A 15 -5.46 -5.05 6.62
CA ASP A 15 -4.73 -5.92 7.53
C ASP A 15 -3.76 -5.09 8.35
N ASP A 16 -3.59 -5.40 9.63
CA ASP A 16 -2.77 -4.58 10.54
C ASP A 16 -1.35 -4.41 10.00
N ARG A 17 -0.76 -5.46 9.42
CA ARG A 17 0.58 -5.36 8.83
C ARG A 17 0.63 -4.44 7.61
N VAL A 18 -0.36 -4.52 6.72
CA VAL A 18 -0.47 -3.58 5.58
C VAL A 18 -0.65 -2.16 6.09
N LEU A 19 -1.53 -1.97 7.08
CA LEU A 19 -1.80 -0.68 7.71
C LEU A 19 -0.55 -0.09 8.37
N ALA A 20 0.30 -0.90 8.99
CA ALA A 20 1.52 -0.46 9.64
C ALA A 20 2.55 0.07 8.61
N HIS A 21 2.68 -0.61 7.47
CA HIS A 21 3.53 -0.11 6.38
C HIS A 21 2.96 1.17 5.76
N LEU A 22 1.63 1.23 5.56
CA LEU A 22 0.95 2.45 5.09
C LEU A 22 1.15 3.61 6.08
N GLN A 23 1.02 3.38 7.38
CA GLN A 23 1.23 4.42 8.41
C GLN A 23 2.59 5.08 8.25
N ILE A 24 3.65 4.31 8.06
CA ILE A 24 5.01 4.83 7.92
C ILE A 24 5.14 5.70 6.66
N VAL A 25 4.68 5.21 5.51
CA VAL A 25 4.78 5.92 4.22
C VAL A 25 3.91 7.17 4.19
N VAL A 26 2.65 7.06 4.62
CA VAL A 26 1.70 8.17 4.71
C VAL A 26 2.25 9.25 5.65
N SER A 27 2.66 8.87 6.87
CA SER A 27 3.21 9.83 7.86
C SER A 27 4.50 10.48 7.37
N SER A 28 5.31 9.76 6.60
CA SER A 28 6.53 10.31 5.99
C SER A 28 6.21 11.41 4.97
N LYS A 29 5.25 11.20 4.07
CA LYS A 29 4.85 12.18 3.06
C LYS A 29 4.11 13.37 3.67
N LEU A 30 3.14 13.14 4.55
CA LEU A 30 2.36 14.22 5.16
C LEU A 30 3.23 15.14 6.04
N ARG A 31 4.25 14.61 6.73
CA ARG A 31 5.23 15.45 7.46
C ARG A 31 6.04 16.37 6.56
N ARG A 32 6.28 15.98 5.29
CA ARG A 32 6.91 16.84 4.26
C ARG A 32 5.91 17.75 3.55
N ARG A 33 4.67 17.79 4.03
CA ARG A 33 3.55 18.48 3.41
C ARG A 33 3.25 18.01 1.97
N GLU A 34 3.55 16.75 1.68
CA GLU A 34 3.30 16.12 0.38
C GLU A 34 1.95 15.39 0.42
N GLY A 35 0.90 16.03 -0.10
CA GLY A 35 -0.37 15.35 -0.36
C GLY A 35 -0.24 14.37 -1.53
N PHE A 36 -0.98 13.26 -1.48
CA PHE A 36 -0.95 12.25 -2.54
C PHE A 36 -2.23 11.41 -2.57
N LEU A 37 -2.44 10.72 -3.69
CA LEU A 37 -3.57 9.80 -3.85
C LEU A 37 -3.19 8.40 -3.34
N LEU A 38 -4.03 7.80 -2.49
CA LEU A 38 -3.99 6.38 -2.15
C LEU A 38 -5.11 5.68 -2.91
N ILE A 39 -4.77 4.66 -3.70
CA ILE A 39 -5.71 3.89 -4.53
C ILE A 39 -5.59 2.41 -4.20
N TRP A 40 -6.71 1.72 -4.00
CA TRP A 40 -6.75 0.27 -3.76
C TRP A 40 -8.07 -0.35 -4.21
N THR A 41 -8.11 -1.67 -4.31
CA THR A 41 -9.37 -2.41 -4.49
C THR A 41 -9.93 -2.80 -3.13
N ASP A 42 -11.08 -2.22 -2.77
CA ASP A 42 -11.80 -2.55 -1.54
C ASP A 42 -12.70 -3.76 -1.77
N ARG A 43 -12.37 -4.88 -1.12
CA ARG A 43 -13.12 -6.15 -1.20
C ARG A 43 -13.92 -6.45 0.08
N THR A 44 -14.06 -5.48 0.97
CA THR A 44 -14.79 -5.67 2.24
C THR A 44 -16.28 -5.92 2.03
N ALA A 45 -16.88 -5.31 1.01
CA ALA A 45 -18.31 -5.44 0.71
C ALA A 45 -18.65 -6.52 -0.34
N SER A 46 -17.73 -6.83 -1.25
CA SER A 46 -17.95 -7.77 -2.36
C SER A 46 -16.65 -8.47 -2.78
N PRO A 47 -16.69 -9.77 -3.13
CA PRO A 47 -15.51 -10.49 -3.65
C PRO A 47 -14.92 -9.86 -4.91
N GLU A 48 -15.73 -9.24 -5.77
CA GLU A 48 -15.28 -8.59 -7.00
C GLU A 48 -14.41 -7.35 -6.73
N GLY A 49 -14.67 -6.71 -5.59
CA GLY A 49 -14.02 -5.49 -5.14
C GLY A 49 -14.47 -4.23 -5.88
N HIS A 50 -14.37 -3.10 -5.19
CA HIS A 50 -14.59 -1.78 -5.77
C HIS A 50 -13.28 -0.99 -5.74
N LEU A 51 -12.93 -0.36 -6.86
CA LEU A 51 -11.80 0.55 -6.88
C LEU A 51 -12.13 1.76 -5.98
N ARG A 52 -11.33 1.97 -4.95
CA ARG A 52 -11.40 3.14 -4.08
C ARG A 52 -10.14 3.98 -4.22
N SER A 53 -10.31 5.28 -4.11
CA SER A 53 -9.20 6.22 -4.07
C SER A 53 -9.52 7.36 -3.12
N ILE A 54 -8.53 7.78 -2.33
CA ILE A 54 -8.63 8.94 -1.45
C ILE A 54 -7.45 9.86 -1.67
N TRP A 55 -7.70 11.16 -1.64
CA TRP A 55 -6.64 12.17 -1.53
C TRP A 55 -6.29 12.35 -0.06
N LEU A 56 -5.02 12.16 0.28
CA LEU A 56 -4.49 12.40 1.62
C LEU A 56 -3.80 13.77 1.64
N ASP A 57 -4.28 14.69 2.48
CA ASP A 57 -3.73 16.03 2.64
C ASP A 57 -3.14 16.23 4.06
N PRO A 58 -1.99 16.93 4.20
CA PRO A 58 -1.39 17.23 5.51
C PRO A 58 -2.27 18.06 6.45
N SER A 59 -3.30 18.73 5.91
CA SER A 59 -4.20 19.61 6.65
C SER A 59 -5.46 18.88 7.15
N ILE A 60 -5.63 17.59 6.80
CA ILE A 60 -6.79 16.77 7.19
C ILE A 60 -6.32 15.71 8.19
N SER A 61 -7.12 15.47 9.24
CA SER A 61 -6.80 14.48 10.26
C SER A 61 -6.77 13.07 9.68
N VAL A 62 -5.73 12.32 10.06
CA VAL A 62 -5.59 10.89 9.76
C VAL A 62 -5.31 10.11 11.04
N GLN A 63 -6.00 9.00 11.24
CA GLN A 63 -5.80 8.09 12.36
C GLN A 63 -5.61 6.66 11.84
N PHE A 64 -4.69 5.94 12.47
CA PHE A 64 -4.42 4.53 12.22
C PHE A 64 -4.84 3.75 13.47
N ALA A 65 -5.92 2.99 13.37
CA ALA A 65 -6.45 2.17 14.46
C ALA A 65 -6.09 0.70 14.18
N PHE A 66 -5.28 0.09 15.05
CA PHE A 66 -4.89 -1.32 14.93
C PHE A 66 -5.78 -2.19 15.79
N ALA A 67 -6.08 -3.41 15.34
CA ALA A 67 -6.82 -4.38 16.16
C ALA A 67 -5.93 -5.00 17.25
N GLY A 68 -4.63 -5.12 16.99
CA GLY A 68 -3.65 -5.64 17.95
C GLY A 68 -3.17 -4.57 18.93
N THR A 69 -2.70 -5.00 20.10
CA THR A 69 -2.10 -4.13 21.12
C THR A 69 -0.62 -3.83 20.85
N ALA A 70 0.02 -4.57 19.94
CA ALA A 70 1.39 -4.37 19.50
C ALA A 70 1.44 -4.03 18.00
N LEU A 71 2.39 -3.17 17.61
CA LEU A 71 2.62 -2.86 16.21
C LEU A 71 3.20 -4.09 15.47
N PRO A 72 2.72 -4.41 14.26
CA PRO A 72 3.30 -5.47 13.44
C PRO A 72 4.77 -5.20 13.11
N GLU A 73 5.54 -6.28 12.91
CA GLU A 73 6.91 -6.17 12.43
C GLU A 73 6.95 -5.57 11.02
N ILE A 74 7.91 -4.66 10.83
CA ILE A 74 8.07 -3.85 9.62
C ILE A 74 9.22 -4.38 8.79
N GLN A 75 8.96 -4.65 7.52
CA GLN A 75 9.98 -5.07 6.57
C GLN A 75 10.37 -3.90 5.67
N ARG A 76 11.68 -3.67 5.59
CA ARG A 76 12.24 -2.54 4.84
C ARG A 76 11.96 -2.62 3.34
N GLU A 77 11.96 -3.81 2.76
CA GLU A 77 11.70 -4.03 1.33
C GLU A 77 10.32 -3.48 0.91
N TRP A 78 9.28 -3.77 1.70
CA TRP A 78 7.93 -3.27 1.42
C TRP A 78 7.80 -1.76 1.62
N LEU A 79 8.51 -1.20 2.61
CA LEU A 79 8.56 0.26 2.77
C LEU A 79 9.20 0.94 1.57
N GLU A 80 10.27 0.38 1.01
CA GLU A 80 10.94 0.92 -0.17
C GLU A 80 9.99 0.90 -1.38
N ILE A 81 9.34 -0.23 -1.63
CA ILE A 81 8.36 -0.39 -2.73
C ILE A 81 7.16 0.57 -2.57
N LEU A 82 6.60 0.67 -1.37
CA LEU A 82 5.46 1.56 -1.11
C LEU A 82 5.86 3.03 -1.21
N THR A 83 7.06 3.40 -0.75
CA THR A 83 7.58 4.77 -0.87
C THR A 83 7.81 5.13 -2.33
N GLU A 84 8.39 4.24 -3.12
CA GLU A 84 8.57 4.42 -4.56
C GLU A 84 7.22 4.66 -5.25
N LYS A 85 6.23 3.78 -5.00
CA LYS A 85 4.86 3.94 -5.52
C LYS A 85 4.23 5.26 -5.10
N ALA A 86 4.36 5.66 -3.83
CA ALA A 86 3.78 6.89 -3.30
C ALA A 86 4.39 8.17 -3.88
N ASN A 87 5.58 8.08 -4.49
CA ASN A 87 6.24 9.18 -5.19
C ASN A 87 5.93 9.18 -6.70
N SER A 88 5.14 8.23 -7.20
CA SER A 88 4.75 8.19 -8.61
C SER A 88 3.59 9.14 -8.93
N ASN A 89 3.49 9.56 -10.20
CA ASN A 89 2.44 10.49 -10.67
C ASN A 89 1.00 10.08 -10.31
N PRO A 90 0.56 8.81 -10.45
CA PRO A 90 -0.80 8.43 -10.06
C PRO A 90 -1.00 8.33 -8.53
N GLY A 91 0.05 8.51 -7.73
CA GLY A 91 0.03 8.26 -6.28
C GLY A 91 0.33 6.81 -5.92
N LEU A 92 0.05 6.44 -4.66
CA LEU A 92 0.27 5.08 -4.15
C LEU A 92 -0.88 4.17 -4.59
N ARG A 93 -0.64 3.37 -5.63
CA ARG A 93 -1.52 2.25 -5.98
C ARG A 93 -1.14 0.98 -5.22
N LEU A 94 -1.99 0.61 -4.27
CA LEU A 94 -1.86 -0.58 -3.43
C LEU A 94 -2.59 -1.74 -4.10
N ASP A 95 -1.84 -2.51 -4.89
CA ASP A 95 -2.35 -3.65 -5.65
C ASP A 95 -2.55 -4.87 -4.73
N ASP A 96 -3.47 -5.77 -5.10
CA ASP A 96 -3.84 -6.93 -4.28
C ASP A 96 -2.68 -7.91 -4.06
N ASP A 97 -1.82 -8.11 -5.08
CA ASP A 97 -0.62 -8.96 -4.96
C ASP A 97 0.31 -8.43 -3.87
N LEU A 98 0.62 -7.12 -3.89
CA LEU A 98 1.49 -6.51 -2.88
C LEU A 98 0.88 -6.60 -1.48
N ARG A 99 -0.44 -6.46 -1.35
CA ARG A 99 -1.13 -6.66 -0.07
C ARG A 99 -0.99 -8.10 0.40
N ALA A 100 -1.16 -9.07 -0.49
CA ALA A 100 -0.98 -10.49 -0.18
C ALA A 100 0.46 -10.78 0.27
N GLU A 101 1.47 -10.26 -0.44
CA GLU A 101 2.88 -10.40 -0.07
C GLU A 101 3.17 -9.83 1.34
N ILE A 102 2.66 -8.63 1.64
CA ILE A 102 2.82 -8.01 2.96
C ILE A 102 2.08 -8.81 4.06
N ARG A 103 0.90 -9.38 3.76
CA ARG A 103 0.15 -10.22 4.71
C ARG A 103 0.87 -11.52 5.02
N GLU A 104 1.36 -12.21 4.00
CA GLU A 104 1.82 -13.60 4.10
C GLU A 104 3.27 -13.76 4.52
N GLU A 105 4.11 -12.71 4.41
CA GLU A 105 5.57 -12.86 4.62
C GLU A 105 6.13 -14.05 3.81
N LEU A 106 5.96 -13.98 2.49
CA LEU A 106 6.62 -14.90 1.58
C LEU A 106 8.14 -14.86 1.83
N PRO A 107 8.85 -16.01 1.83
CA PRO A 107 10.30 -16.02 1.99
C PRO A 107 10.97 -15.15 0.92
N GLN A 108 11.96 -14.37 1.36
CA GLN A 108 12.65 -13.36 0.54
C GLN A 108 13.01 -13.90 -0.85
N GLY A 109 12.44 -13.30 -1.90
CA GLY A 109 12.81 -13.62 -3.29
C GLY A 109 11.68 -13.61 -4.33
N THR A 110 10.40 -13.57 -3.94
CA THR A 110 9.27 -13.58 -4.89
C THR A 110 9.15 -12.27 -5.68
N ALA A 111 9.28 -11.10 -5.01
CA ALA A 111 9.32 -9.81 -5.70
C ALA A 111 10.49 -9.71 -6.70
N LYS A 112 11.65 -10.32 -6.36
CA LYS A 112 12.82 -10.43 -7.25
C LYS A 112 12.56 -11.37 -8.44
N ALA A 113 11.88 -12.48 -8.23
CA ALA A 113 11.49 -13.43 -9.28
C ALA A 113 10.45 -12.82 -10.25
N GLN A 114 9.53 -11.99 -9.74
CA GLN A 114 8.52 -11.31 -10.55
C GLN A 114 9.14 -10.16 -11.38
N ARG A 115 10.12 -9.43 -10.81
CA ARG A 115 10.96 -8.46 -11.56
C ARG A 115 11.80 -9.13 -12.65
N SER A 116 12.38 -10.30 -12.38
CA SER A 116 13.14 -11.08 -13.38
C SER A 116 12.27 -11.57 -14.54
N ARG A 117 11.02 -11.98 -14.27
CA ARG A 117 10.08 -12.45 -15.31
C ARG A 117 9.55 -11.32 -16.20
N ARG A 118 9.37 -10.12 -15.66
CA ARG A 118 8.87 -8.96 -16.40
C ARG A 118 9.95 -8.31 -17.28
N SER A 119 11.22 -8.39 -16.87
CA SER A 119 12.37 -7.93 -17.67
C SER A 119 12.77 -8.89 -18.80
N GLN A 120 12.31 -10.15 -18.80
CA GLN A 120 12.60 -11.14 -19.85
C GLN A 120 11.54 -11.24 -20.95
N ARG A 121 10.39 -10.53 -20.82
CA ARG A 121 9.36 -10.45 -21.87
C ARG A 121 9.50 -9.15 -22.66
N VAL A 122 10.65 -8.96 -23.31
CA VAL A 122 10.73 -8.11 -24.51
C VAL A 122 10.78 -9.08 -25.69
N PRO A 123 9.79 -9.08 -26.60
CA PRO A 123 9.82 -9.99 -27.73
C PRO A 123 10.95 -9.60 -28.68
N VAL A 124 11.69 -10.63 -29.08
CA VAL A 124 12.44 -10.69 -30.32
C VAL A 124 11.59 -10.09 -31.44
N ASN A 125 12.10 -9.07 -32.12
CA ASN A 125 11.66 -8.79 -33.48
C ASN A 125 12.86 -9.04 -34.41
N GLU A 126 12.70 -10.07 -35.22
CA GLU A 126 13.58 -10.48 -36.30
C GLU A 126 13.53 -9.47 -37.46
N SER A 127 14.70 -9.25 -38.07
CA SER A 127 14.98 -8.74 -39.43
C SER A 127 14.53 -7.31 -39.82
#